data_AF-A0A7V3H3G3-F1
#
_entry.id   AF-A0A7V3H3G3-F1
#
_cell.length_a   1.000
_cell.length_b   1.000
_cell.length_c   1.000
_cell.angle_alpha   90.00
_cell.angle_beta   90.00
_cell.angle_gamma   90.00
#
_symmetry.space_group_name_H-M   'P 1'
#
loop_
_entity.id
_entity.type
_entity.pdbx_description
1 polymer ?
#
loop_
_entity_poly.entity_id
_entity_poly.type
_entity_poly.pdbx_seq_one_letter_code
_entity_poly.pdbx_strand_id
1 'polypeptide(L)'
;AFPQNPFEVEGSNEVGPVIGRELQKAALWAISISLVGIVAYIAWRFEFRFGVAATVATFHDVLAVLGVVFLLDMEITLLIVTALLTLAGYSLTDTVVIYDRIRENLRARRRETLAETINASINQVLARTAMTSITTLLAVLALLLVGGEVLRDFAFALFLGIIVGSYSSWFVASPIIYEWRLAADRRRRRPARA
;
A
#
# COMPACT_ATOMS: atom_id res chain seq x y z
N ALA A 1 -8.82 -42.82 10.94
CA ALA A 1 -8.71 -42.93 9.47
C ALA A 1 -10.10 -43.27 8.93
N PHE A 2 -10.70 -42.41 8.13
CA PHE A 2 -12.03 -42.66 7.53
C PHE A 2 -11.86 -43.69 6.40
N PRO A 3 -12.36 -44.94 6.55
CA PRO A 3 -12.04 -46.04 5.63
C PRO A 3 -12.59 -45.89 4.20
N GLN A 4 -13.41 -44.87 3.96
CA GLN A 4 -14.16 -44.67 2.71
C GLN A 4 -13.74 -43.41 1.93
N ASN A 5 -12.68 -42.69 2.36
CA ASN A 5 -12.20 -41.52 1.64
C ASN A 5 -10.83 -41.81 1.01
N PRO A 6 -10.75 -42.20 -0.28
CA PRO A 6 -9.47 -42.43 -0.93
C PRO A 6 -8.68 -41.11 -1.00
N PHE A 7 -7.41 -41.14 -0.64
CA PHE A 7 -6.52 -40.00 -0.81
C PHE A 7 -6.28 -39.81 -2.31
N GLU A 8 -6.83 -38.72 -2.86
CA GLU A 8 -6.58 -38.29 -4.22
C GLU A 8 -5.53 -37.17 -4.18
N VAL A 9 -4.41 -37.38 -4.86
CA VAL A 9 -3.36 -36.35 -4.96
C VAL A 9 -3.80 -35.36 -6.02
N GLU A 10 -4.25 -34.17 -5.59
CA GLU A 10 -4.70 -33.11 -6.50
C GLU A 10 -3.55 -32.51 -7.35
N GLY A 11 -2.30 -32.61 -6.86
CA GLY A 11 -1.12 -32.18 -7.61
C GLY A 11 0.18 -32.30 -6.80
N SER A 12 1.31 -32.42 -7.50
CA SER A 12 2.66 -32.39 -6.92
C SER A 12 3.51 -31.40 -7.71
N ASN A 13 4.05 -30.41 -7.00
CA ASN A 13 4.93 -29.39 -7.57
C ASN A 13 6.27 -29.44 -6.87
N GLU A 14 7.34 -29.76 -7.61
CA GLU A 14 8.71 -29.65 -7.14
C GLU A 14 9.43 -28.53 -7.89
N VAL A 15 10.04 -27.60 -7.15
CA VAL A 15 10.82 -26.50 -7.72
C VAL A 15 12.29 -26.75 -7.49
N GLY A 16 13.04 -26.91 -8.57
CA GLY A 16 14.50 -27.08 -8.51
C GLY A 16 15.21 -25.81 -8.02
N PRO A 17 16.37 -25.93 -7.32
CA PRO A 17 17.08 -24.78 -6.74
C PRO A 17 17.49 -23.71 -7.75
N VAL A 18 17.73 -24.08 -9.01
CA VAL A 18 18.09 -23.15 -10.10
C VAL A 18 16.88 -22.29 -10.47
N ILE A 19 15.73 -22.92 -10.70
CA ILE A 19 14.48 -22.23 -11.05
C ILE A 19 14.04 -21.33 -9.89
N GLY A 20 14.16 -21.80 -8.64
CA GLY A 20 13.86 -21.00 -7.46
C GLY A 20 14.68 -19.70 -7.38
N ARG A 21 15.99 -19.76 -7.66
CA ARG A 21 16.85 -18.54 -7.69
C ARG A 21 16.46 -17.60 -8.82
N GLU A 22 16.09 -18.12 -9.98
CA GLU A 22 15.62 -17.28 -11.09
C GLU A 22 14.30 -16.57 -10.75
N LEU A 23 13.34 -17.29 -10.16
CA LEU A 23 12.07 -16.73 -9.71
C LEU A 23 12.29 -15.65 -8.63
N GLN A 24 13.18 -15.90 -7.67
CA GLN A 24 13.53 -14.92 -6.64
C GLN A 24 14.15 -13.65 -7.27
N LYS A 25 15.07 -13.82 -8.22
CA LYS A 25 15.69 -12.69 -8.92
C LYS A 25 14.65 -11.91 -9.74
N ALA A 26 13.74 -12.60 -10.43
CA ALA A 26 12.65 -11.98 -11.17
C ALA A 26 11.71 -11.18 -10.25
N ALA A 27 11.35 -11.73 -9.08
CA ALA A 27 10.56 -11.04 -8.07
C ALA A 27 11.25 -9.76 -7.57
N LEU A 28 12.55 -9.82 -7.27
CA LEU A 28 13.33 -8.65 -6.87
C LEU A 28 13.35 -7.56 -7.96
N TRP A 29 13.50 -7.95 -9.23
CA TRP A 29 13.40 -7.01 -10.35
C TRP A 29 12.00 -6.41 -10.47
N ALA A 30 10.94 -7.22 -10.37
CA ALA A 30 9.56 -6.75 -10.45
C ALA A 30 9.26 -5.73 -9.35
N ILE A 31 9.67 -5.99 -8.10
CA ILE A 31 9.52 -5.06 -6.97
C ILE A 31 10.30 -3.77 -7.22
N SER A 32 11.55 -3.87 -7.67
CA SER A 32 12.41 -2.69 -7.92
C SER A 32 11.84 -1.81 -9.04
N ILE A 33 11.42 -2.41 -10.15
CA ILE A 33 10.83 -1.71 -11.29
C ILE A 33 9.50 -1.07 -10.88
N SER A 34 8.66 -1.78 -10.13
CA SER A 34 7.40 -1.25 -9.60
C SER A 34 7.63 -0.03 -8.70
N LEU A 35 8.60 -0.11 -7.78
CA LEU A 35 8.95 1.01 -6.90
C LEU A 35 9.39 2.25 -7.69
N VAL A 36 10.26 2.06 -8.69
CA VAL A 36 10.70 3.16 -9.57
C VAL A 36 9.53 3.72 -10.39
N GLY A 37 8.67 2.84 -10.92
CA GLY A 37 7.48 3.24 -11.68
C GLY A 37 6.49 4.06 -10.84
N ILE A 38 6.28 3.66 -9.59
CA ILE A 38 5.47 4.38 -8.60
C ILE A 38 6.06 5.77 -8.33
N VAL A 39 7.36 5.87 -8.04
CA VAL A 39 8.04 7.15 -7.82
C VAL A 39 7.94 8.05 -9.05
N ALA A 40 8.18 7.50 -10.25
CA ALA A 40 8.12 8.24 -11.50
C ALA A 40 6.69 8.77 -11.79
N TYR A 41 5.67 7.93 -11.60
CA TYR A 41 4.28 8.33 -11.77
C TYR A 41 3.90 9.47 -10.83
N ILE A 42 4.24 9.36 -9.53
CA ILE A 42 3.90 10.41 -8.57
C ILE A 42 4.74 11.67 -8.81
N ALA A 43 6.02 11.54 -9.18
CA ALA A 43 6.88 12.68 -9.50
C ALA A 43 6.38 13.45 -10.73
N TRP A 44 5.77 12.76 -11.71
CA TRP A 44 5.11 13.40 -12.84
C TRP A 44 3.76 14.03 -12.46
N ARG A 45 2.97 13.35 -11.62
CA ARG A 45 1.60 13.78 -11.24
C ARG A 45 1.56 14.81 -10.10
N PHE A 46 2.59 14.90 -9.27
CA PHE A 46 2.67 15.72 -8.04
C PHE A 46 4.02 16.42 -7.86
N GLU A 47 4.12 17.39 -6.93
CA GLU A 47 5.45 17.90 -6.52
C GLU A 47 6.22 16.79 -5.82
N PHE A 48 7.53 16.72 -6.08
CA PHE A 48 8.48 15.72 -5.59
C PHE A 48 8.32 15.33 -4.11
N ARG A 49 7.96 16.28 -3.24
CA ARG A 49 7.76 16.04 -1.79
C ARG A 49 6.58 15.12 -1.49
N PHE A 50 5.48 15.27 -2.21
CA PHE A 50 4.32 14.38 -2.09
C PHE A 50 4.66 12.99 -2.66
N GLY A 51 5.50 12.94 -3.70
CA GLY A 51 6.08 11.70 -4.23
C GLY A 51 6.79 10.88 -3.18
N VAL A 52 7.80 11.47 -2.53
CA VAL A 52 8.59 10.78 -1.51
C VAL A 52 7.72 10.32 -0.33
N ALA A 53 6.79 11.16 0.14
CA ALA A 53 5.89 10.79 1.24
C ALA A 53 4.98 9.60 0.89
N ALA A 54 4.38 9.61 -0.31
CA ALA A 54 3.56 8.51 -0.79
C ALA A 54 4.37 7.22 -0.95
N THR A 55 5.59 7.30 -1.51
CA THR A 55 6.47 6.12 -1.66
C THR A 55 6.82 5.50 -0.31
N VAL A 56 7.13 6.31 0.70
CA VAL A 56 7.43 5.82 2.05
C VAL A 56 6.21 5.14 2.68
N ALA A 57 5.02 5.73 2.53
CA ALA A 57 3.77 5.12 3.00
C ALA A 57 3.50 3.77 2.32
N THR A 58 3.61 3.71 0.98
CA THR A 58 3.44 2.46 0.24
C THR A 58 4.47 1.40 0.63
N PHE A 59 5.73 1.81 0.84
CA PHE A 59 6.77 0.89 1.30
C PHE A 59 6.47 0.33 2.70
N HIS A 60 5.99 1.18 3.61
CA HIS A 60 5.50 0.75 4.91
C HIS A 60 4.38 -0.29 4.79
N ASP A 61 3.40 -0.07 3.91
CA ASP A 61 2.26 -0.98 3.74
C ASP A 61 2.71 -2.37 3.24
N VAL A 62 3.62 -2.40 2.27
CA VAL A 62 4.20 -3.65 1.75
C VAL A 62 4.99 -4.37 2.83
N LEU A 63 5.80 -3.64 3.61
CA LEU A 63 6.57 -4.23 4.71
C LEU A 63 5.67 -4.76 5.84
N ALA A 64 4.57 -4.07 6.15
CA ALA A 64 3.63 -4.50 7.18
C ALA A 64 2.99 -5.83 6.79
N VAL A 65 2.53 -5.98 5.54
CA VAL A 65 1.97 -7.25 5.05
C VAL A 65 3.05 -8.33 5.00
N LEU A 66 4.24 -8.02 4.48
CA LEU A 66 5.35 -8.97 4.44
C LEU A 66 5.75 -9.45 5.85
N GLY A 67 5.74 -8.55 6.83
CA GLY A 67 5.99 -8.87 8.23
C GLY A 67 4.96 -9.83 8.80
N VAL A 68 3.67 -9.66 8.50
CA VAL A 68 2.63 -10.59 8.93
C VAL A 68 2.74 -11.94 8.22
N VAL A 69 2.99 -11.95 6.91
CA VAL A 69 3.25 -13.18 6.13
C VAL A 69 4.41 -13.96 6.75
N PHE A 70 5.50 -13.28 7.12
CA PHE A 70 6.65 -13.89 7.79
C PHE A 70 6.30 -14.42 9.20
N LEU A 71 5.54 -13.67 10.00
CA LEU A 71 5.14 -14.09 11.34
C LEU A 71 4.21 -15.31 11.35
N LEU A 72 3.41 -15.48 10.30
CA LEU A 72 2.49 -16.59 10.13
C LEU A 72 3.14 -17.81 9.44
N ASP A 73 4.45 -17.75 9.17
CA ASP A 73 5.20 -18.81 8.47
C ASP A 73 4.58 -19.17 7.11
N MET A 74 4.04 -18.17 6.41
CA MET A 74 3.41 -18.34 5.11
C MET A 74 4.48 -18.43 4.01
N GLU A 75 4.28 -19.35 3.06
CA GLU A 75 5.20 -19.50 1.93
C GLU A 75 5.11 -18.30 0.99
N ILE A 76 6.25 -17.64 0.73
CA ILE A 76 6.33 -16.52 -0.22
C ILE A 76 6.34 -17.07 -1.65
N THR A 77 5.15 -17.40 -2.13
CA THR A 77 4.94 -17.82 -3.53
C THR A 77 4.91 -16.60 -4.47
N LEU A 78 4.98 -16.87 -5.78
CA LEU A 78 4.80 -15.81 -6.79
C LEU A 78 3.44 -15.11 -6.68
N LEU A 79 2.41 -15.82 -6.19
CA LEU A 79 1.11 -15.22 -5.91
C LEU A 79 1.22 -14.21 -4.77
N ILE A 80 1.90 -14.51 -3.67
CA ILE A 80 2.12 -13.52 -2.60
C ILE A 80 2.87 -12.28 -3.13
N VAL A 81 3.92 -12.47 -3.95
CA VAL A 81 4.63 -11.35 -4.58
C VAL A 81 3.67 -10.51 -5.44
N THR A 82 2.79 -11.16 -6.20
CA THR A 82 1.76 -10.49 -7.00
C THR A 82 0.80 -9.69 -6.12
N ALA A 83 0.32 -10.27 -5.01
CA ALA A 83 -0.54 -9.58 -4.04
C ALA A 83 0.13 -8.32 -3.47
N LEU A 84 1.42 -8.40 -3.10
CA LEU A 84 2.17 -7.27 -2.57
C LEU A 84 2.32 -6.13 -3.60
N LEU A 85 2.55 -6.46 -4.87
CA LEU A 85 2.62 -5.46 -5.95
C LEU A 85 1.25 -4.84 -6.24
N THR A 86 0.19 -5.64 -6.25
CA THR A 86 -1.19 -5.14 -6.39
C THR A 86 -1.57 -4.22 -5.24
N LEU A 87 -1.23 -4.59 -4.01
CA LEU A 87 -1.41 -3.76 -2.83
C LEU A 87 -0.71 -2.41 -2.97
N ALA A 88 0.55 -2.40 -3.43
CA ALA A 88 1.32 -1.17 -3.57
C ALA A 88 0.61 -0.16 -4.49
N GLY A 89 0.07 -0.63 -5.63
CA GLY A 89 -0.71 0.22 -6.54
C GLY A 89 -2.07 0.62 -5.96
N TYR A 90 -2.72 -0.28 -5.25
CA TYR A 90 -4.01 -0.04 -4.59
C TYR A 90 -3.90 1.07 -3.52
N SER A 91 -2.97 0.94 -2.57
CA SER A 91 -2.77 1.93 -1.49
C SER A 91 -2.40 3.32 -2.04
N LEU A 92 -1.61 3.34 -3.13
CA LEU A 92 -1.24 4.58 -3.80
C LEU A 92 -2.45 5.33 -4.36
N THR A 93 -3.48 4.62 -4.83
CA THR A 93 -4.70 5.23 -5.38
C THR A 93 -5.42 6.08 -4.32
N ASP A 94 -5.52 5.59 -3.09
CA ASP A 94 -6.13 6.32 -1.97
C ASP A 94 -5.25 7.51 -1.52
N THR A 95 -3.93 7.30 -1.41
CA THR A 95 -2.97 8.36 -1.06
C THR A 95 -3.02 9.54 -2.04
N VAL A 96 -3.11 9.26 -3.34
CA VAL A 96 -3.20 10.27 -4.42
C VAL A 96 -4.44 11.15 -4.25
N VAL A 97 -5.60 10.56 -3.96
CA VAL A 97 -6.86 11.29 -3.78
C VAL A 97 -6.79 12.23 -2.57
N ILE A 98 -6.24 11.76 -1.46
CA ILE A 98 -6.07 12.55 -0.23
C ILE A 98 -5.10 13.71 -0.48
N TYR A 99 -3.98 13.45 -1.18
CA TYR A 99 -2.97 14.46 -1.47
C TYR A 99 -3.46 15.54 -2.42
N ASP A 100 -4.26 15.16 -3.42
CA ASP A 100 -4.89 16.11 -4.33
C ASP A 100 -5.86 17.02 -3.56
N ARG A 101 -6.67 16.45 -2.66
CA ARG A 101 -7.60 17.24 -1.83
C ARG A 101 -6.88 18.16 -0.84
N ILE A 102 -5.81 17.68 -0.20
CA ILE A 102 -4.96 18.52 0.66
C ILE A 102 -4.43 19.71 -0.13
N ARG A 103 -3.90 19.51 -1.33
CA ARG A 103 -3.39 20.59 -2.18
C ARG A 103 -4.46 21.59 -2.58
N GLU A 104 -5.64 21.11 -2.94
CA GLU A 104 -6.79 21.94 -3.31
C GLU A 104 -7.20 22.84 -2.13
N ASN A 105 -7.43 22.25 -0.95
CA ASN A 105 -7.83 23.00 0.23
C ASN A 105 -6.73 23.96 0.71
N LEU A 106 -5.45 23.63 0.56
CA LEU A 106 -4.35 24.55 0.89
C LEU A 106 -4.33 25.81 0.03
N ARG A 107 -4.82 25.72 -1.22
CA ARG A 107 -4.95 26.89 -2.10
C ARG A 107 -6.19 27.71 -1.74
N ALA A 108 -7.28 27.05 -1.38
CA ALA A 108 -8.57 27.69 -1.08
C ALA A 108 -8.66 28.27 0.36
N ARG A 109 -8.06 27.61 1.35
CA ARG A 109 -8.22 27.89 2.80
C ARG A 109 -6.96 28.48 3.42
N ARG A 110 -6.48 29.60 2.88
CA ARG A 110 -5.22 30.25 3.30
C ARG A 110 -5.18 30.77 4.74
N ARG A 111 -6.32 30.85 5.43
CA ARG A 111 -6.45 31.38 6.80
C ARG A 111 -6.48 30.28 7.89
N GLU A 112 -6.70 29.04 7.50
CA GLU A 112 -6.73 27.90 8.43
C GLU A 112 -5.32 27.39 8.71
N THR A 113 -5.15 26.75 9.86
CA THR A 113 -3.89 26.06 10.17
C THR A 113 -3.69 24.86 9.24
N LEU A 114 -2.43 24.43 9.10
CA LEU A 114 -2.08 23.27 8.29
C LEU A 114 -2.82 22.00 8.77
N ALA A 115 -2.96 21.83 10.09
CA ALA A 115 -3.64 20.70 10.70
C ALA A 115 -5.14 20.69 10.39
N GLU A 116 -5.82 21.84 10.53
CA GLU A 116 -7.24 21.97 10.19
C GLU A 116 -7.49 21.68 8.71
N THR A 117 -6.61 22.19 7.84
CA THR A 117 -6.73 21.97 6.39
C THR A 117 -6.58 20.49 6.04
N ILE A 118 -5.61 19.79 6.64
CA ILE A 118 -5.40 18.35 6.42
C ILE A 118 -6.61 17.55 6.94
N ASN A 119 -7.07 17.83 8.15
CA ASN A 119 -8.23 17.16 8.73
C ASN A 119 -9.49 17.36 7.88
N ALA A 120 -9.75 18.58 7.42
CA ALA A 120 -10.88 18.87 6.53
C ALA A 120 -10.75 18.12 5.19
N SER A 121 -9.53 18.00 4.64
CA SER A 121 -9.28 17.29 3.39
C SER A 121 -9.55 15.80 3.52
N ILE A 122 -9.09 15.16 4.60
CA ILE A 122 -9.34 13.74 4.88
C ILE A 122 -10.84 13.50 5.00
N ASN A 123 -11.55 14.29 5.81
CA ASN A 123 -13.00 14.13 6.01
C ASN A 123 -13.80 14.27 4.70
N GLN A 124 -13.37 15.13 3.78
CA GLN A 124 -14.04 15.32 2.48
C GLN A 124 -13.91 14.13 1.53
N VAL A 125 -12.80 13.39 1.60
CA VAL A 125 -12.56 12.22 0.72
C VAL A 125 -12.80 10.88 1.41
N LEU A 126 -12.96 10.87 2.74
CA LEU A 126 -13.11 9.66 3.55
C LEU A 126 -14.22 8.75 3.03
N ALA A 127 -15.39 9.30 2.71
CA ALA A 127 -16.50 8.50 2.19
C ALA A 127 -16.14 7.80 0.88
N ARG A 128 -15.42 8.48 -0.03
CA ARG A 128 -14.97 7.91 -1.30
C ARG A 128 -13.97 6.78 -1.06
N THR A 129 -12.91 7.05 -0.31
CA THR A 129 -11.84 6.08 -0.06
C THR A 129 -12.34 4.88 0.76
N ALA A 130 -13.21 5.12 1.75
CA ALA A 130 -13.82 4.03 2.51
C ALA A 130 -14.70 3.14 1.61
N MET A 131 -15.47 3.72 0.71
CA MET A 131 -16.30 2.94 -0.23
C MET A 131 -15.45 2.10 -1.18
N THR A 132 -14.34 2.64 -1.71
CA THR A 132 -13.43 1.86 -2.57
C THR A 132 -12.75 0.73 -1.80
N SER A 133 -12.36 0.95 -0.55
CA SER A 133 -11.79 -0.09 0.32
C SER A 133 -12.79 -1.16 0.72
N ILE A 134 -13.98 -0.78 1.15
CA ILE A 134 -15.03 -1.74 1.55
C ILE A 134 -15.45 -2.61 0.37
N THR A 135 -15.70 -2.01 -0.80
CA THR A 135 -16.12 -2.78 -1.99
C THR A 135 -15.03 -3.76 -2.45
N THR A 136 -13.76 -3.35 -2.41
CA THR A 136 -12.63 -4.24 -2.73
C THR A 136 -12.46 -5.32 -1.66
N LEU A 137 -12.59 -4.98 -0.38
CA LEU A 137 -12.55 -5.94 0.73
C LEU A 137 -13.63 -7.00 0.62
N LEU A 138 -14.85 -6.64 0.20
CA LEU A 138 -15.93 -7.61 -0.01
C LEU A 138 -15.57 -8.61 -1.11
N ALA A 139 -14.99 -8.15 -2.22
CA ALA A 139 -14.55 -9.03 -3.30
C ALA A 139 -13.40 -9.96 -2.86
N VAL A 140 -12.41 -9.41 -2.17
CA VAL A 140 -11.28 -10.20 -1.64
C VAL A 140 -11.73 -11.15 -0.54
N LEU A 141 -12.71 -10.77 0.29
CA LEU A 141 -13.28 -11.64 1.32
C LEU A 141 -14.01 -12.83 0.71
N ALA A 142 -14.79 -12.61 -0.36
CA ALA A 142 -15.41 -13.71 -1.10
C ALA A 142 -14.34 -14.65 -1.67
N LEU A 143 -13.24 -14.10 -2.19
CA LEU A 143 -12.11 -14.90 -2.66
C LEU A 143 -11.41 -15.66 -1.53
N LEU A 144 -11.28 -15.06 -0.35
CA LEU A 144 -10.66 -15.69 0.82
C LEU A 144 -11.50 -16.87 1.34
N LEU A 145 -12.83 -16.75 1.29
CA LEU A 145 -13.75 -17.78 1.77
C LEU A 145 -14.00 -18.90 0.75
N VAL A 146 -13.99 -18.59 -0.55
CA VAL A 146 -14.43 -19.51 -1.62
C VAL A 146 -13.30 -19.88 -2.60
N GLY A 147 -12.15 -19.18 -2.58
CA GLY A 147 -11.09 -19.30 -3.59
C GLY A 147 -10.24 -20.57 -3.54
N GLY A 148 -10.46 -21.46 -2.56
CA GLY A 148 -9.69 -22.70 -2.40
C GLY A 148 -8.28 -22.48 -1.82
N GLU A 149 -7.53 -23.57 -1.65
CA GLU A 149 -6.26 -23.53 -0.90
C GLU A 149 -5.17 -22.72 -1.62
N VAL A 150 -5.12 -22.80 -2.95
CA VAL A 150 -4.09 -22.11 -3.76
C VAL A 150 -4.21 -20.58 -3.68
N LEU A 151 -5.43 -20.05 -3.61
CA LEU A 151 -5.68 -18.60 -3.58
C LEU A 151 -5.84 -18.05 -2.17
N ARG A 152 -5.93 -18.91 -1.14
CA ARG A 152 -6.17 -18.48 0.24
C ARG A 152 -5.12 -17.50 0.73
N ASP A 153 -3.84 -17.83 0.53
CA ASP A 153 -2.72 -17.01 1.01
C ASP A 153 -2.58 -15.71 0.22
N PHE A 154 -2.86 -15.76 -1.09
CA PHE A 154 -2.95 -14.59 -1.96
C PHE A 154 -4.05 -13.63 -1.51
N ALA A 155 -5.26 -14.15 -1.31
CA ALA A 155 -6.43 -13.38 -0.89
C ALA A 155 -6.22 -12.82 0.52
N PHE A 156 -5.59 -13.58 1.41
CA PHE A 156 -5.26 -13.14 2.77
C PHE A 156 -4.27 -11.96 2.75
N ALA A 157 -3.21 -12.05 1.95
CA ALA A 157 -2.24 -10.96 1.79
C ALA A 157 -2.90 -9.68 1.24
N LEU A 158 -3.79 -9.80 0.24
CA LEU A 158 -4.56 -8.66 -0.27
C LEU A 158 -5.53 -8.09 0.77
N PHE A 159 -6.22 -8.97 1.52
CA PHE A 159 -7.19 -8.55 2.53
C PHE A 159 -6.52 -7.71 3.61
N LEU A 160 -5.42 -8.23 4.17
CA LEU A 160 -4.63 -7.51 5.15
C LEU A 160 -4.04 -6.22 4.56
N GLY A 161 -3.53 -6.30 3.33
CA GLY A 161 -2.98 -5.16 2.63
C GLY A 161 -3.96 -4.01 2.49
N ILE A 162 -5.20 -4.29 2.06
CA ILE A 162 -6.22 -3.25 1.91
C ILE A 162 -6.51 -2.60 3.27
N ILE A 163 -6.65 -3.38 4.35
CA ILE A 163 -6.87 -2.83 5.69
C ILE A 163 -5.72 -1.91 6.12
N VAL A 164 -4.47 -2.38 5.98
CA VAL A 164 -3.28 -1.60 6.36
C VAL A 164 -3.15 -0.35 5.48
N GLY A 165 -3.32 -0.49 4.17
CA GLY A 165 -3.18 0.60 3.19
C GLY A 165 -4.24 1.68 3.35
N SER A 166 -5.49 1.31 3.63
CA SER A 166 -6.57 2.27 3.91
C SER A 166 -6.27 3.06 5.19
N TYR A 167 -5.84 2.38 6.26
CA TYR A 167 -5.44 3.04 7.51
C TYR A 167 -4.24 3.97 7.29
N SER A 168 -3.20 3.49 6.63
CA SER A 168 -1.97 4.22 6.34
C SER A 168 -2.23 5.48 5.52
N SER A 169 -3.07 5.37 4.49
CA SER A 169 -3.47 6.50 3.64
C SER A 169 -4.18 7.61 4.43
N TRP A 170 -5.03 7.25 5.40
CA TRP A 170 -5.78 8.24 6.20
C TRP A 170 -4.94 8.87 7.30
N PHE A 171 -4.13 8.08 8.01
CA PHE A 171 -3.54 8.47 9.28
C PHE A 171 -2.00 8.59 9.28
N VAL A 172 -1.31 7.96 8.33
CA VAL A 172 0.17 7.98 8.26
C VAL A 172 0.66 8.97 7.21
N ALA A 173 -0.02 9.07 6.08
CA ALA A 173 0.36 9.96 4.97
C ALA A 173 0.21 11.46 5.30
N SER A 174 -0.69 11.79 6.23
CA SER A 174 -1.08 13.15 6.64
C SER A 174 -0.08 13.82 7.60
N PRO A 175 0.44 13.15 8.65
CA PRO A 175 1.53 13.67 9.50
C PRO A 175 2.83 13.94 8.74
N ILE A 176 3.19 13.10 7.76
CA ILE A 176 4.45 13.25 7.01
C ILE A 176 4.48 14.58 6.24
N ILE A 177 3.35 14.96 5.62
CA ILE A 177 3.22 16.26 4.97
C ILE A 177 3.20 17.41 5.98
N TYR A 178 2.55 17.20 7.13
CA TYR A 178 2.48 18.19 8.21
C TYR A 178 3.88 18.54 8.72
N GLU A 179 4.69 17.54 9.06
CA GLU A 179 6.06 17.73 9.56
C GLU A 179 6.97 18.40 8.54
N TRP A 180 6.91 17.97 7.27
CA TRP A 180 7.79 18.53 6.25
C TRP A 180 7.46 19.99 5.92
N ARG A 181 6.20 20.39 6.00
CA ARG A 181 5.80 21.80 5.82
C ARG A 181 6.14 22.65 7.03
N LEU A 182 5.99 22.14 8.25
CA LEU A 182 6.48 22.82 9.45
C LEU A 182 7.99 23.04 9.41
N ALA A 183 8.75 22.06 8.92
CA ALA A 183 10.19 22.20 8.71
C ALA A 183 10.52 23.25 7.64
N ALA A 184 9.73 23.34 6.56
CA ALA A 184 9.90 24.35 5.51
C ALA A 184 9.54 25.78 6.00
N ASP A 185 8.49 25.93 6.79
CA ASP A 185 8.09 27.22 7.38
C ASP A 185 9.08 27.68 8.47
N ARG A 186 9.63 26.76 9.27
CA ARG A 186 10.73 27.05 10.21
C ARG A 186 11.99 27.53 9.48
N ARG A 187 12.30 27.00 8.29
CA ARG A 187 13.42 27.49 7.45
C ARG A 187 13.17 28.87 6.86
N ARG A 188 11.92 29.21 6.48
CA ARG A 188 11.55 30.56 6.01
C ARG A 188 11.55 31.61 7.13
N ARG A 189 11.27 31.20 8.37
CA ARG A 189 11.26 32.09 9.55
C ARG A 189 12.64 32.28 10.20
N ARG A 190 13.70 31.59 9.75
CA ARG A 190 15.07 31.93 10.19
C ARG A 190 15.45 33.28 9.55
N PRO A 191 15.68 34.33 10.34
CA PRO A 191 16.26 35.55 9.79
C PRO A 191 17.60 35.18 9.17
N ALA A 192 17.87 35.67 7.96
CA ALA A 192 19.20 35.63 7.39
C ALA A 192 20.14 36.20 8.47
N ARG A 193 21.07 35.37 8.97
CA ARG A 193 22.12 35.86 9.86
C ARG A 193 22.91 36.88 9.04
N ALA A 194 22.75 38.16 9.39
CA ALA A 194 23.62 39.24 8.97
C ALA A 194 25.00 39.06 9.60
#